data_AF-A0A7X3U529-F1
#
_entry.id   AF-A0A7X3U529-F1
#
_cell.length_a   1.000
_cell.length_b   1.000
_cell.length_c   1.000
_cell.angle_alpha   90.00
_cell.angle_beta   90.00
_cell.angle_gamma   90.00
#
_symmetry.space_group_name_H-M   'P 1'
#
loop_
_entity.id
_entity.type
_entity.pdbx_description
1 polymer ?
#
loop_
_entity_poly.entity_id
_entity_poly.type
_entity_poly.pdbx_seq_one_letter_code
_entity_poly.pdbx_strand_id
1 'polypeptide(L)'
;MNRWMSSRPVSATAASARWRTFTWSSTCADCGSDYERENEHGEPSGRGDGMSHSSESVLAWLRENSSEDAREGMLRYGIPNERAFGLAMRDMKTYAKQIGKDHDLALTLWESGWYEARTVAVFIAEPSATTSAQMDAWAADFDSWAICDTACFHLFDRTRHAWGKVPKWARARGEFKKRAAFALLWGLSGHDKEAEDQRFVDALKWIEHGAQDERLYVKKSVDMALRAIGKRNRTLNDAARDIAARLAADPARAPSWIGRHALRELESERVQTRL
;
A
#
# COMPACT_ATOMS: atom_id res chain seq x y z
N MET A 1 22.05 61.35 10.30
CA MET A 1 21.18 60.15 10.40
C MET A 1 21.27 59.36 9.10
N ASN A 2 21.40 58.05 9.23
CA ASN A 2 21.28 56.98 8.23
C ASN A 2 22.52 56.60 7.40
N ARG A 3 23.00 55.41 7.78
CA ARG A 3 24.13 54.62 7.30
C ARG A 3 23.66 53.73 6.15
N TRP A 4 24.30 53.84 4.99
CA TRP A 4 24.15 52.90 3.88
C TRP A 4 24.97 51.63 4.18
N MET A 5 24.30 50.48 4.27
CA MET A 5 24.95 49.18 4.34
C MET A 5 24.48 48.29 3.20
N SER A 6 25.45 48.00 2.34
CA SER A 6 25.59 46.92 1.38
C SER A 6 24.74 45.67 1.65
N SER A 7 24.07 45.25 0.59
CA SER A 7 23.47 43.95 0.32
C SER A 7 24.34 42.75 0.70
N ARG A 8 23.71 41.78 1.39
CA ARG A 8 24.10 40.36 1.46
C ARG A 8 22.84 39.50 1.24
N PRO A 9 22.91 38.40 0.48
CA PRO A 9 21.79 37.50 0.31
C PRO A 9 21.53 36.70 1.59
N VAL A 10 20.24 36.54 1.92
CA VAL A 10 19.76 35.71 3.03
C VAL A 10 20.02 34.25 2.67
N SER A 11 20.91 33.62 3.42
CA SER A 11 21.14 32.18 3.37
C SER A 11 19.91 31.43 3.88
N ALA A 12 19.31 30.60 3.04
CA ALA A 12 18.34 29.59 3.47
C ALA A 12 19.09 28.49 4.22
N THR A 13 19.01 28.53 5.55
CA THR A 13 19.48 27.46 6.43
C THR A 13 18.58 26.24 6.24
N ALA A 14 19.13 25.21 5.60
CA ALA A 14 18.52 23.88 5.53
C ALA A 14 18.38 23.31 6.95
N ALA A 15 17.15 23.25 7.45
CA ALA A 15 16.83 22.50 8.64
C ALA A 15 16.94 21.01 8.32
N SER A 16 18.09 20.41 8.64
CA SER A 16 18.28 18.97 8.63
C SER A 16 17.42 18.34 9.73
N ALA A 17 16.20 17.92 9.38
CA ALA A 17 15.40 17.06 10.25
C ALA A 17 16.11 15.70 10.37
N ARG A 18 16.79 15.49 11.50
CA ARG A 18 17.29 14.18 11.92
C ARG A 18 16.10 13.28 12.20
N TRP A 19 15.65 12.55 11.18
CA TRP A 19 14.72 11.45 11.35
C TRP A 19 15.43 10.37 12.16
N ARG A 20 15.11 10.30 13.47
CA ARG A 20 15.45 9.14 14.30
C ARG A 20 14.89 7.90 13.59
N THR A 21 15.69 6.85 13.54
CA THR A 21 15.33 5.53 13.03
C THR A 21 14.01 5.09 13.65
N PHE A 22 12.90 5.30 12.92
CA PHE A 22 11.62 4.71 13.26
C PHE A 22 11.77 3.22 12.95
N THR A 23 12.21 2.46 13.95
CA THR A 23 12.07 1.01 13.97
C THR A 23 10.57 0.76 13.96
N TRP A 24 10.04 0.48 12.77
CA TRP A 24 8.73 -0.13 12.63
C TRP A 24 8.78 -1.39 13.48
N SER A 25 8.09 -1.35 14.64
CA SER A 25 7.97 -2.49 15.52
C SER A 25 7.44 -3.65 14.71
N SER A 26 8.06 -4.81 14.88
CA SER A 26 7.67 -6.10 14.31
C SER A 26 6.23 -6.52 14.67
N THR A 27 5.51 -5.75 15.49
CA THR A 27 4.10 -5.97 15.83
C THR A 27 3.10 -5.65 14.72
N CYS A 28 3.50 -5.04 13.60
CA CYS A 28 2.64 -4.99 12.40
C CYS A 28 2.87 -6.18 11.44
N ALA A 29 3.75 -7.13 11.79
CA ALA A 29 3.89 -8.37 11.03
C ALA A 29 2.72 -9.36 11.24
N ASP A 30 1.81 -9.07 12.18
CA ASP A 30 0.59 -9.84 12.47
C ASP A 30 -0.68 -9.25 11.87
N CYS A 31 -0.59 -8.26 10.97
CA CYS A 31 -1.78 -7.82 10.22
C CYS A 31 -2.26 -8.86 9.18
N GLY A 32 -1.55 -9.97 9.03
CA GLY A 32 -1.90 -11.07 8.12
C GLY A 32 -2.54 -12.29 8.79
N SER A 33 -2.39 -12.51 10.10
CA SER A 33 -2.91 -13.73 10.76
C SER A 33 -4.36 -13.61 11.25
N ASP A 34 -4.83 -12.38 11.49
CA ASP A 34 -6.23 -12.16 11.91
C ASP A 34 -7.20 -12.18 10.72
N TYR A 35 -6.70 -12.10 9.48
CA TYR A 35 -7.52 -12.17 8.27
C TYR A 35 -8.09 -13.58 8.01
N GLU A 36 -7.43 -14.63 8.49
CA GLU A 36 -7.85 -16.02 8.27
C GLU A 36 -8.91 -16.50 9.26
N ARG A 37 -9.18 -15.77 10.34
CA ARG A 37 -10.10 -16.22 11.40
C ARG A 37 -11.54 -15.67 11.33
N GLU A 38 -11.82 -14.74 10.41
CA GLU A 38 -13.15 -14.08 10.32
C GLU A 38 -14.00 -14.50 9.10
N ASN A 39 -13.56 -15.48 8.29
CA ASN A 39 -14.27 -15.88 7.06
C ASN A 39 -14.92 -17.28 7.08
N GLU A 40 -15.12 -17.88 8.26
CA GLU A 40 -15.88 -19.13 8.37
C GLU A 40 -17.24 -18.89 9.02
N HIS A 41 -18.28 -19.08 8.20
CA HIS A 41 -19.71 -19.21 8.54
C HIS A 41 -20.46 -17.95 8.98
N GLY A 42 -20.99 -17.23 7.98
CA GLY A 42 -22.17 -16.38 8.12
C GLY A 42 -23.02 -16.48 6.86
N GLU A 43 -24.11 -17.24 6.93
CA GLU A 43 -25.17 -17.19 5.91
C GLU A 43 -25.70 -15.76 5.78
N PRO A 44 -25.99 -15.25 4.56
CA PRO A 44 -26.55 -13.92 4.41
C PRO A 44 -28.02 -13.95 4.81
N SER A 45 -28.31 -13.65 6.08
CA SER A 45 -29.66 -13.33 6.54
C SER A 45 -29.81 -11.81 6.65
N GLY A 46 -30.77 -11.28 5.88
CA GLY A 46 -31.21 -9.89 5.97
C GLY A 46 -31.13 -9.13 4.65
N ARG A 47 -32.26 -9.08 3.92
CA ARG A 47 -32.51 -8.01 2.95
C ARG A 47 -32.61 -6.71 3.75
N GLY A 48 -31.53 -5.92 3.77
CA GLY A 48 -31.57 -4.55 4.26
C GLY A 48 -32.44 -3.70 3.34
N ASP A 49 -33.27 -2.85 3.93
CA ASP A 49 -34.07 -1.84 3.23
C ASP A 49 -33.21 -1.09 2.20
N GLY A 50 -33.71 -0.99 0.98
CA GLY A 50 -33.01 -0.38 -0.15
C GLY A 50 -32.86 1.13 0.00
N MET A 51 -31.90 1.57 0.81
CA MET A 51 -31.30 2.89 0.66
C MET A 51 -30.25 2.81 -0.45
N SER A 52 -30.59 3.36 -1.62
CA SER A 52 -29.58 3.68 -2.63
C SER A 52 -28.64 4.72 -2.02
N HIS A 53 -27.38 4.35 -1.81
CA HIS A 53 -26.35 5.27 -1.35
C HIS A 53 -25.91 6.18 -2.50
N SER A 54 -26.09 7.48 -2.36
CA SER A 54 -25.47 8.47 -3.26
C SER A 54 -24.09 8.86 -2.76
N SER A 55 -23.23 9.39 -3.64
CA SER A 55 -21.90 9.91 -3.26
C SER A 55 -22.00 10.98 -2.18
N GLU A 56 -23.01 11.84 -2.24
CA GLU A 56 -23.26 12.89 -1.25
C GLU A 56 -23.60 12.29 0.11
N SER A 57 -24.45 11.27 0.15
CA SER A 57 -24.84 10.60 1.40
C SER A 57 -23.66 9.91 2.08
N VAL A 58 -22.79 9.26 1.30
CA VAL A 58 -21.56 8.62 1.79
C VAL A 58 -20.59 9.67 2.31
N LEU A 59 -20.37 10.76 1.58
CA LEU A 59 -19.47 11.84 2.00
C LEU A 59 -19.98 12.54 3.27
N ALA A 60 -21.30 12.74 3.40
CA ALA A 60 -21.91 13.28 4.60
C ALA A 60 -21.67 12.35 5.79
N TRP A 61 -21.96 11.06 5.64
CA TRP A 61 -21.73 10.07 6.69
C TRP A 61 -20.26 10.01 7.13
N LEU A 62 -19.32 9.98 6.16
CA LEU A 62 -17.88 9.97 6.46
C LEU A 62 -17.46 11.20 7.26
N ARG A 63 -17.99 12.38 6.93
CA ARG A 63 -17.70 13.62 7.65
C ARG A 63 -18.29 13.61 9.07
N GLU A 64 -19.54 13.19 9.22
CA GLU A 64 -20.24 13.14 10.52
C GLU A 64 -19.60 12.18 11.52
N ASN A 65 -18.95 11.12 11.03
CA ASN A 65 -18.30 10.11 11.86
C ASN A 65 -16.79 10.35 12.06
N SER A 66 -16.26 11.47 11.55
CA SER A 66 -14.83 11.77 11.58
C SER A 66 -14.38 12.49 12.85
N SER A 67 -13.05 12.49 13.09
CA SER A 67 -12.42 13.16 14.22
C SER A 67 -11.24 14.01 13.76
N GLU A 68 -11.18 15.26 14.22
CA GLU A 68 -10.07 16.16 13.94
C GLU A 68 -8.73 15.64 14.49
N ASP A 69 -8.72 15.07 15.69
CA ASP A 69 -7.53 14.44 16.28
C ASP A 69 -7.03 13.26 15.44
N ALA A 70 -7.96 12.48 14.88
CA ALA A 70 -7.61 11.39 13.97
C ALA A 70 -7.02 11.94 12.66
N ARG A 71 -7.60 13.00 12.09
CA ARG A 71 -7.12 13.69 10.88
C ARG A 71 -5.71 14.25 11.07
N GLU A 72 -5.44 14.92 12.19
CA GLU A 72 -4.10 15.43 12.52
C GLU A 72 -3.11 14.28 12.80
N GLY A 73 -3.59 13.19 13.40
CA GLY A 73 -2.80 12.00 13.67
C GLY A 73 -2.22 11.33 12.41
N MET A 74 -2.84 11.52 11.25
CA MET A 74 -2.40 10.96 9.96
C MET A 74 -1.00 11.43 9.55
N LEU A 75 -0.65 12.68 9.87
CA LEU A 75 0.64 13.28 9.54
C LEU A 75 1.81 12.55 10.21
N ARG A 76 1.59 11.97 11.41
CA ARG A 76 2.60 11.15 12.10
C ARG A 76 3.03 9.92 11.30
N TYR A 77 2.15 9.45 10.41
CA TYR A 77 2.40 8.32 9.53
C TYR A 77 2.77 8.76 8.10
N GLY A 78 2.94 10.06 7.86
CA GLY A 78 3.24 10.61 6.54
C GLY A 78 2.09 10.44 5.55
N ILE A 79 0.84 10.48 6.02
CA ILE A 79 -0.36 10.52 5.18
C ILE A 79 -0.84 11.99 5.15
N PRO A 80 -0.97 12.63 3.97
CA PRO A 80 -1.50 13.99 3.84
C PRO A 80 -2.92 14.09 4.40
N ASN A 81 -3.25 15.20 5.03
CA ASN A 81 -4.52 15.38 5.73
C ASN A 81 -5.37 16.55 5.18
N GLU A 82 -4.94 17.18 4.09
CA GLU A 82 -5.62 18.28 3.40
C GLU A 82 -6.92 17.83 2.74
N ARG A 83 -6.98 16.57 2.33
CA ARG A 83 -8.15 15.90 1.73
C ARG A 83 -8.52 14.64 2.51
N ALA A 84 -8.53 14.73 3.84
CA ALA A 84 -8.98 13.66 4.72
C ALA A 84 -10.00 14.19 5.73
N PHE A 85 -10.95 13.36 6.14
CA PHE A 85 -11.89 13.66 7.21
C PHE A 85 -11.35 13.28 8.59
N GLY A 86 -10.58 12.19 8.68
CA GLY A 86 -10.09 11.63 9.95
C GLY A 86 -10.98 10.50 10.47
N LEU A 87 -11.22 9.47 9.65
CA LEU A 87 -11.96 8.27 10.06
C LEU A 87 -11.05 7.05 10.19
N ALA A 88 -11.29 6.21 11.18
CA ALA A 88 -10.51 4.98 11.36
C ALA A 88 -10.82 3.95 10.25
N MET A 89 -9.79 3.19 9.85
CA MET A 89 -9.91 2.14 8.83
C MET A 89 -10.99 1.09 9.16
N ARG A 90 -11.13 0.74 10.44
CA ARG A 90 -12.17 -0.21 10.90
C ARG A 90 -13.57 0.31 10.55
N ASP A 91 -13.83 1.57 10.83
CA ASP A 91 -15.17 2.16 10.67
C ASP A 91 -15.48 2.36 9.16
N MET A 92 -14.48 2.73 8.35
CA MET A 92 -14.60 2.71 6.88
C MET A 92 -14.94 1.33 6.32
N LYS A 93 -14.29 0.26 6.81
CA LYS A 93 -14.59 -1.12 6.40
C LYS A 93 -16.00 -1.53 6.81
N THR A 94 -16.40 -1.22 8.04
CA THR A 94 -17.76 -1.51 8.53
C THR A 94 -18.81 -0.82 7.68
N TYR A 95 -18.61 0.46 7.34
CA TYR A 95 -19.55 1.19 6.51
C TYR A 95 -19.57 0.69 5.06
N ALA A 96 -18.40 0.41 4.47
CA ALA A 96 -18.34 -0.19 3.13
C ALA A 96 -19.05 -1.54 3.05
N LYS A 97 -19.02 -2.36 4.12
CA LYS A 97 -19.80 -3.60 4.19
C LYS A 97 -21.32 -3.35 4.18
N GLN A 98 -21.79 -2.26 4.78
CA GLN A 98 -23.22 -1.90 4.77
C GLN A 98 -23.68 -1.46 3.37
N ILE A 99 -22.84 -0.73 2.64
CA ILE A 99 -23.10 -0.34 1.25
C ILE A 99 -23.14 -1.57 0.33
N GLY A 100 -22.24 -2.52 0.56
CA GLY A 100 -22.06 -3.67 -0.34
C GLY A 100 -21.23 -3.29 -1.57
N LYS A 101 -21.39 -4.05 -2.65
CA LYS A 101 -20.67 -3.76 -3.90
C LYS A 101 -21.48 -2.84 -4.80
N ASP A 102 -20.85 -1.76 -5.23
CA ASP A 102 -21.41 -0.77 -6.14
C ASP A 102 -20.26 -0.09 -6.89
N HIS A 103 -20.05 -0.48 -8.16
CA HIS A 103 -18.92 0.02 -8.94
C HIS A 103 -19.13 1.46 -9.42
N ASP A 104 -20.36 1.86 -9.76
CA ASP A 104 -20.66 3.21 -10.24
C ASP A 104 -20.52 4.23 -9.09
N LEU A 105 -20.98 3.86 -7.90
CA LEU A 105 -20.73 4.63 -6.69
C LEU A 105 -19.22 4.69 -6.38
N ALA A 106 -18.48 3.59 -6.52
CA ALA A 106 -17.03 3.59 -6.30
C ALA A 106 -16.30 4.60 -7.20
N LEU A 107 -16.66 4.66 -8.48
CA LEU A 107 -16.09 5.62 -9.42
C LEU A 107 -16.36 7.06 -8.97
N THR A 108 -17.60 7.36 -8.61
CA THR A 108 -18.01 8.70 -8.17
C THR A 108 -17.33 9.11 -6.84
N LEU A 109 -17.21 8.18 -5.89
CA LEU A 109 -16.50 8.40 -4.63
C LEU A 109 -15.00 8.63 -4.85
N TRP A 110 -14.39 7.92 -5.81
CA TRP A 110 -12.98 8.10 -6.13
C TRP A 110 -12.68 9.52 -6.62
N GLU A 111 -13.55 10.05 -7.49
CA GLU A 111 -13.46 11.38 -8.09
C GLU A 111 -13.59 12.51 -7.06
N SER A 112 -14.25 12.26 -5.92
CA SER A 112 -14.37 13.24 -4.84
C SER A 112 -13.02 13.71 -4.27
N GLY A 113 -11.97 12.91 -4.43
CA GLY A 113 -10.61 13.23 -4.00
C GLY A 113 -10.37 13.11 -2.49
N TRP A 114 -11.38 12.75 -1.69
CA TRP A 114 -11.22 12.54 -0.26
C TRP A 114 -10.62 11.17 0.05
N TYR A 115 -9.63 11.12 0.94
CA TYR A 115 -8.92 9.89 1.32
C TYR A 115 -9.87 8.79 1.78
N GLU A 116 -10.79 9.09 2.70
CA GLU A 116 -11.76 8.11 3.20
C GLU A 116 -12.74 7.69 2.11
N ALA A 117 -13.19 8.60 1.24
CA ALA A 117 -14.09 8.28 0.14
C ALA A 117 -13.42 7.36 -0.88
N ARG A 118 -12.16 7.63 -1.25
CA ARG A 118 -11.34 6.74 -2.09
C ARG A 118 -11.09 5.39 -1.44
N THR A 119 -10.92 5.36 -0.13
CA THR A 119 -10.77 4.11 0.63
C THR A 119 -12.06 3.29 0.60
N VAL A 120 -13.22 3.91 0.83
CA VAL A 120 -14.53 3.24 0.69
C VAL A 120 -14.76 2.79 -0.75
N ALA A 121 -14.43 3.61 -1.75
CA ALA A 121 -14.50 3.26 -3.16
C ALA A 121 -13.75 1.96 -3.48
N VAL A 122 -12.53 1.79 -2.94
CA VAL A 122 -11.76 0.55 -3.10
C VAL A 122 -12.51 -0.66 -2.54
N PHE A 123 -13.15 -0.53 -1.38
CA PHE A 123 -13.88 -1.63 -0.75
C PHE A 123 -15.16 -2.02 -1.49
N ILE A 124 -15.89 -1.05 -2.04
CA ILE A 124 -17.18 -1.29 -2.70
C ILE A 124 -17.03 -1.54 -4.21
N ALA A 125 -15.88 -1.21 -4.81
CA ALA A 125 -15.62 -1.50 -6.22
C ALA A 125 -15.60 -3.00 -6.52
N GLU A 126 -16.07 -3.35 -7.72
CA GLU A 126 -16.07 -4.71 -8.25
C GLU A 126 -14.78 -5.05 -9.01
N PRO A 127 -14.00 -6.07 -8.57
CA PRO A 127 -12.76 -6.46 -9.25
C PRO A 127 -12.97 -6.92 -10.70
N SER A 128 -14.11 -7.55 -11.01
CA SER A 128 -14.44 -8.05 -12.35
C SER A 128 -14.75 -6.90 -13.34
N ALA A 129 -15.39 -5.84 -12.85
CA ALA A 129 -15.68 -4.61 -13.60
C ALA A 129 -14.47 -3.67 -13.70
N THR A 130 -13.53 -3.75 -12.75
CA THR A 130 -12.34 -2.89 -12.70
C THR A 130 -11.47 -3.09 -13.93
N THR A 131 -11.35 -2.04 -14.74
CA THR A 131 -10.59 -2.09 -16.00
C THR A 131 -9.11 -1.82 -15.78
N SER A 132 -8.26 -2.31 -16.69
CA SER A 132 -6.85 -1.94 -16.75
C SER A 132 -6.66 -0.41 -16.80
N ALA A 133 -7.49 0.33 -17.55
CA ALA A 133 -7.39 1.79 -17.64
C ALA A 133 -7.72 2.47 -16.28
N GLN A 134 -8.77 2.01 -15.59
CA GLN A 134 -9.12 2.49 -14.26
C GLN A 134 -7.98 2.30 -13.26
N MET A 135 -7.34 1.12 -13.24
CA MET A 135 -6.19 0.91 -12.37
C MET A 135 -5.07 1.91 -12.64
N ASP A 136 -4.79 2.23 -13.91
CA ASP A 136 -3.73 3.19 -14.26
C ASP A 136 -4.09 4.63 -13.86
N ALA A 137 -5.37 4.99 -13.95
CA ALA A 137 -5.91 6.28 -13.55
C ALA A 137 -5.86 6.45 -12.03
N TRP A 138 -6.42 5.49 -11.29
CA TRP A 138 -6.39 5.49 -9.82
C TRP A 138 -4.96 5.47 -9.27
N ALA A 139 -4.05 4.71 -9.90
CA ALA A 139 -2.65 4.71 -9.50
C ALA A 139 -1.91 6.03 -9.81
N ALA A 140 -2.42 6.86 -10.73
CA ALA A 140 -1.89 8.20 -10.96
C ALA A 140 -2.33 9.20 -9.88
N ASP A 141 -3.45 8.93 -9.22
CA ASP A 141 -4.02 9.77 -8.16
C ASP A 141 -3.46 9.50 -6.76
N PHE A 142 -2.63 8.46 -6.60
CA PHE A 142 -2.04 8.13 -5.30
C PHE A 142 -1.10 9.22 -4.82
N ASP A 143 -1.38 9.74 -3.63
CA ASP A 143 -0.62 10.78 -2.91
C ASP A 143 -0.02 10.28 -1.59
N SER A 144 -0.33 9.06 -1.20
CA SER A 144 0.12 8.43 0.03
C SER A 144 0.30 6.94 -0.13
N TRP A 145 1.14 6.37 0.73
CA TRP A 145 1.32 4.92 0.79
C TRP A 145 0.04 4.20 1.24
N ALA A 146 -0.81 4.86 2.04
CA ALA A 146 -1.99 4.25 2.63
C ALA A 146 -3.09 3.96 1.60
N ILE A 147 -3.43 4.92 0.72
CA ILE A 147 -4.40 4.68 -0.35
C ILE A 147 -3.84 3.73 -1.43
N CYS A 148 -2.54 3.86 -1.73
CA CYS A 148 -1.81 2.99 -2.65
C CYS A 148 -1.92 1.51 -2.21
N ASP A 149 -1.56 1.23 -0.95
CA ASP A 149 -1.60 -0.12 -0.42
C ASP A 149 -3.06 -0.59 -0.29
N THR A 150 -3.98 0.23 0.22
CA THR A 150 -5.40 -0.15 0.30
C THR A 150 -5.95 -0.61 -1.06
N ALA A 151 -5.73 0.17 -2.13
CA ALA A 151 -6.16 -0.19 -3.48
C ALA A 151 -5.49 -1.48 -3.98
N CYS A 152 -4.20 -1.67 -3.72
CA CYS A 152 -3.46 -2.87 -4.11
C CYS A 152 -4.00 -4.14 -3.45
N PHE A 153 -4.28 -4.08 -2.15
CA PHE A 153 -4.61 -5.23 -1.30
C PHE A 153 -6.09 -5.58 -1.24
N HIS A 154 -6.98 -4.64 -1.61
CA HIS A 154 -8.43 -4.83 -1.46
C HIS A 154 -9.19 -4.81 -2.79
N LEU A 155 -8.55 -4.39 -3.88
CA LEU A 155 -9.16 -4.37 -5.21
C LEU A 155 -8.24 -4.93 -6.29
N PHE A 156 -7.07 -4.33 -6.47
CA PHE A 156 -6.26 -4.54 -7.67
C PHE A 156 -5.70 -5.96 -7.80
N ASP A 157 -5.27 -6.58 -6.71
CA ASP A 157 -4.76 -7.96 -6.71
C ASP A 157 -5.82 -9.02 -7.03
N ARG A 158 -7.11 -8.68 -6.94
CA ARG A 158 -8.26 -9.52 -7.31
C ARG A 158 -8.72 -9.31 -8.75
N THR A 159 -8.08 -8.42 -9.49
CA THR A 159 -8.40 -8.18 -10.91
C THR A 159 -7.61 -9.11 -11.82
N ARG A 160 -8.19 -9.48 -12.97
CA ARG A 160 -7.47 -10.22 -14.04
C ARG A 160 -6.25 -9.48 -14.61
N HIS A 161 -6.10 -8.20 -14.28
CA HIS A 161 -5.08 -7.30 -14.81
C HIS A 161 -3.85 -7.17 -13.89
N ALA A 162 -3.95 -7.63 -12.63
CA ALA A 162 -2.97 -7.39 -11.57
C ALA A 162 -1.52 -7.65 -12.01
N TRP A 163 -1.24 -8.87 -12.43
CA TRP A 163 0.09 -9.28 -12.87
C TRP A 163 0.61 -8.50 -14.09
N GLY A 164 -0.28 -8.08 -14.99
CA GLY A 164 0.09 -7.26 -16.15
C GLY A 164 0.48 -5.84 -15.78
N LYS A 165 0.10 -5.35 -14.59
CA LYS A 165 0.44 -4.01 -14.10
C LYS A 165 1.82 -3.93 -13.46
N VAL A 166 2.23 -4.97 -12.75
CA VAL A 166 3.53 -5.02 -12.05
C VAL A 166 4.70 -4.55 -12.92
N PRO A 167 4.98 -5.12 -14.10
CA PRO A 167 6.12 -4.68 -14.92
C PRO A 167 5.99 -3.23 -15.41
N LYS A 168 4.77 -2.77 -15.69
CA LYS A 168 4.51 -1.40 -16.18
C LYS A 168 4.77 -0.39 -15.06
N TRP A 169 4.21 -0.65 -13.88
CA TRP A 169 4.31 0.24 -12.73
C TRP A 169 5.70 0.21 -12.10
N ALA A 170 6.41 -0.92 -12.11
CA ALA A 170 7.78 -1.01 -11.59
C ALA A 170 8.75 -0.08 -12.33
N ARG A 171 8.43 0.33 -13.56
CA ARG A 171 9.20 1.28 -14.37
C ARG A 171 8.71 2.72 -14.26
N ALA A 172 7.62 2.98 -13.54
CA ALA A 172 7.02 4.31 -13.44
C ALA A 172 7.99 5.29 -12.75
N ARG A 173 8.00 6.54 -13.22
CA ARG A 173 8.78 7.61 -12.58
C ARG A 173 8.11 8.09 -11.29
N GLY A 174 6.77 8.18 -11.27
CA GLY A 174 6.00 8.59 -10.09
C GLY A 174 6.22 7.65 -8.90
N GLU A 175 6.43 8.20 -7.71
CA GLU A 175 6.82 7.44 -6.51
C GLU A 175 5.75 6.43 -6.11
N PHE A 176 4.51 6.88 -5.91
CA PHE A 176 3.43 6.00 -5.47
C PHE A 176 2.97 5.04 -6.55
N LYS A 177 2.99 5.44 -7.83
CA LYS A 177 2.73 4.49 -8.93
C LYS A 177 3.78 3.38 -9.00
N LYS A 178 5.06 3.69 -8.76
CA LYS A 178 6.11 2.67 -8.64
C LYS A 178 5.94 1.82 -7.39
N ARG A 179 5.63 2.44 -6.23
CA ARG A 179 5.29 1.73 -5.00
C ARG A 179 4.17 0.71 -5.23
N ALA A 180 3.12 1.11 -5.95
CA ALA A 180 1.98 0.27 -6.27
C ALA A 180 2.37 -1.02 -6.98
N ALA A 181 3.43 -1.03 -7.79
CA ALA A 181 3.93 -2.26 -8.42
C ALA A 181 4.32 -3.32 -7.38
N PHE A 182 5.03 -2.90 -6.33
CA PHE A 182 5.55 -3.78 -5.29
C PHE A 182 4.51 -4.05 -4.20
N ALA A 183 3.66 -3.08 -3.86
CA ALA A 183 2.50 -3.31 -3.01
C ALA A 183 1.53 -4.31 -3.67
N LEU A 184 1.33 -4.24 -4.98
CA LEU A 184 0.53 -5.21 -5.74
C LEU A 184 1.16 -6.61 -5.73
N LEU A 185 2.48 -6.72 -5.93
CA LEU A 185 3.18 -8.01 -5.78
C LEU A 185 3.04 -8.58 -4.36
N TRP A 186 3.10 -7.72 -3.35
CA TRP A 186 2.89 -8.13 -1.98
C TRP A 186 1.45 -8.63 -1.78
N GLY A 187 0.42 -7.91 -2.24
CA GLY A 187 -0.98 -8.38 -2.20
C GLY A 187 -1.17 -9.74 -2.91
N LEU A 188 -0.65 -9.86 -4.14
CA LEU A 188 -0.67 -11.10 -4.92
C LEU A 188 0.01 -12.27 -4.19
N SER A 189 1.11 -12.01 -3.49
CA SER A 189 1.81 -13.04 -2.70
C SER A 189 0.98 -13.58 -1.52
N GLY A 190 0.00 -12.82 -1.04
CA GLY A 190 -0.95 -13.26 -0.02
C GLY A 190 -2.21 -13.90 -0.61
N HIS A 191 -2.76 -13.32 -1.68
CA HIS A 191 -4.13 -13.63 -2.13
C HIS A 191 -4.21 -14.47 -3.42
N ASP A 192 -3.21 -14.43 -4.30
CA ASP A 192 -3.19 -15.29 -5.48
C ASP A 192 -2.63 -16.67 -5.09
N LYS A 193 -3.53 -17.58 -4.73
CA LYS A 193 -3.21 -18.96 -4.34
C LYS A 193 -3.04 -19.88 -5.54
N GLU A 194 -3.50 -19.48 -6.71
CA GLU A 194 -3.47 -20.28 -7.95
C GLU A 194 -2.23 -20.00 -8.80
N ALA A 195 -1.59 -18.83 -8.63
CA ALA A 195 -0.37 -18.50 -9.34
C ALA A 195 0.78 -19.48 -9.04
N GLU A 196 1.34 -20.04 -10.10
CA GLU A 196 2.55 -20.85 -10.06
C GLU A 196 3.75 -20.07 -9.51
N ASP A 197 4.65 -20.78 -8.83
CA ASP A 197 5.87 -20.22 -8.26
C ASP A 197 6.71 -19.47 -9.29
N GLN A 198 6.78 -19.97 -10.53
CA GLN A 198 7.55 -19.34 -11.59
C GLN A 198 7.14 -17.88 -11.83
N ARG A 199 5.85 -17.56 -11.66
CA ARG A 199 5.36 -16.19 -11.83
C ARG A 199 5.92 -15.23 -10.79
N PHE A 200 6.11 -15.71 -9.55
CA PHE A 200 6.76 -14.96 -8.49
C PHE A 200 8.28 -14.89 -8.69
N VAL A 201 8.92 -15.98 -9.11
CA VAL A 201 10.35 -15.98 -9.47
C VAL A 201 10.63 -14.94 -10.56
N ASP A 202 9.81 -14.90 -11.60
CA ASP A 202 9.91 -13.91 -12.67
C ASP A 202 9.68 -12.48 -12.16
N ALA A 203 8.88 -12.30 -11.11
CA ALA A 203 8.63 -10.99 -10.51
C ALA A 203 9.79 -10.49 -9.64
N LEU A 204 10.63 -11.39 -9.10
CA LEU A 204 11.81 -11.02 -8.29
C LEU A 204 12.80 -10.12 -9.06
N LYS A 205 12.88 -10.23 -10.39
CA LYS A 205 13.70 -9.31 -11.21
C LYS A 205 13.23 -7.85 -11.12
N TRP A 206 11.93 -7.62 -10.95
CA TRP A 206 11.40 -6.27 -10.74
C TRP A 206 11.75 -5.74 -9.36
N ILE A 207 11.75 -6.61 -8.34
CA ILE A 207 12.16 -6.29 -6.98
C ILE A 207 13.64 -5.92 -6.95
N GLU A 208 14.50 -6.72 -7.57
CA GLU A 208 15.95 -6.45 -7.65
C GLU A 208 16.23 -5.11 -8.35
N HIS A 209 15.56 -4.84 -9.47
CA HIS A 209 15.67 -3.54 -10.14
C HIS A 209 15.11 -2.38 -9.30
N GLY A 210 13.98 -2.59 -8.63
CA GLY A 210 13.33 -1.60 -7.78
C GLY A 210 14.11 -1.27 -6.51
N ALA A 211 14.95 -2.18 -6.04
CA ALA A 211 15.77 -2.00 -4.83
C ALA A 211 16.78 -0.84 -4.95
N GLN A 212 17.12 -0.45 -6.17
CA GLN A 212 17.99 0.70 -6.47
C GLN A 212 17.31 2.06 -6.24
N ASP A 213 15.99 2.08 -6.00
CA ASP A 213 15.24 3.31 -5.74
C ASP A 213 15.38 3.74 -4.27
N GLU A 214 16.12 4.82 -4.02
CA GLU A 214 16.38 5.35 -2.67
C GLU A 214 15.16 6.02 -2.02
N ARG A 215 14.08 6.28 -2.78
CA ARG A 215 12.86 6.91 -2.24
C ARG A 215 12.20 6.00 -1.22
N LEU A 216 11.89 6.56 -0.06
CA LEU A 216 11.49 5.82 1.14
C LEU A 216 10.32 4.86 0.87
N TYR A 217 9.27 5.34 0.20
CA TYR A 217 8.05 4.57 0.00
C TYR A 217 8.26 3.44 -1.02
N VAL A 218 9.06 3.66 -2.06
CA VAL A 218 9.41 2.59 -3.00
C VAL A 218 10.27 1.55 -2.31
N LYS A 219 11.38 1.95 -1.67
CA LYS A 219 12.28 1.06 -0.93
C LYS A 219 11.54 0.15 0.05
N LYS A 220 10.61 0.72 0.82
CA LYS A 220 9.80 -0.05 1.77
C LYS A 220 8.89 -1.06 1.08
N SER A 221 8.23 -0.69 -0.01
CA SER A 221 7.38 -1.64 -0.75
C SER A 221 8.16 -2.78 -1.38
N VAL A 222 9.38 -2.52 -1.88
CA VAL A 222 10.30 -3.54 -2.41
C VAL A 222 10.69 -4.55 -1.33
N ASP A 223 11.09 -4.07 -0.15
CA ASP A 223 11.41 -4.91 1.01
C ASP A 223 10.21 -5.78 1.45
N MET A 224 9.02 -5.19 1.54
CA MET A 224 7.82 -5.93 1.91
C MET A 224 7.47 -7.01 0.88
N ALA A 225 7.53 -6.69 -0.41
CA ALA A 225 7.24 -7.63 -1.48
C ALA A 225 8.23 -8.81 -1.50
N LEU A 226 9.53 -8.54 -1.37
CA LEU A 226 10.57 -9.57 -1.32
C LEU A 226 10.33 -10.56 -0.17
N ARG A 227 10.07 -10.04 1.03
CA ARG A 227 9.80 -10.87 2.22
C ARG A 227 8.49 -11.62 2.11
N ALA A 228 7.46 -11.02 1.51
CA ALA A 228 6.17 -11.66 1.36
C ALA A 228 6.22 -12.83 0.37
N ILE A 229 6.90 -12.66 -0.77
CA ILE A 229 7.16 -13.74 -1.74
C ILE A 229 7.94 -14.88 -1.07
N GLY A 230 9.04 -14.56 -0.38
CA GLY A 230 9.87 -15.56 0.30
C GLY A 230 9.19 -16.28 1.46
N LYS A 231 8.02 -15.81 1.90
CA LYS A 231 7.23 -16.43 2.97
C LYS A 231 6.11 -17.35 2.45
N ARG A 232 5.98 -17.54 1.13
CA ARG A 232 4.92 -18.36 0.55
C ARG A 232 5.17 -19.86 0.70
N ASN A 233 6.34 -20.33 0.28
CA ASN A 233 6.75 -21.73 0.31
C ASN A 233 8.29 -21.82 0.22
N ARG A 234 8.84 -23.03 0.31
CA ARG A 234 10.29 -23.30 0.32
C ARG A 234 10.98 -22.84 -0.97
N THR A 235 10.41 -23.16 -2.13
CA THR A 235 10.95 -22.78 -3.45
C THR A 235 11.08 -21.26 -3.59
N LEU A 236 10.05 -20.51 -3.19
CA LEU A 236 10.07 -19.05 -3.24
C LEU A 236 10.93 -18.43 -2.13
N ASN A 237 11.08 -19.10 -0.99
CA ASN A 237 12.01 -18.69 0.05
C ASN A 237 13.44 -18.71 -0.45
N ASP A 238 13.87 -19.82 -1.07
CA ASP A 238 15.23 -19.95 -1.62
C ASP A 238 15.49 -18.88 -2.69
N ALA A 239 14.59 -18.73 -3.65
CA ALA A 239 14.70 -17.70 -4.69
C ALA A 239 14.76 -16.27 -4.13
N ALA A 240 13.95 -15.96 -3.11
CA ALA A 240 13.97 -14.65 -2.46
C ALA A 240 15.24 -14.42 -1.64
N ARG A 241 15.78 -15.45 -0.99
CA ARG A 241 17.05 -15.39 -0.24
C ARG A 241 18.24 -15.15 -1.16
N ASP A 242 18.26 -15.77 -2.34
CA ASP A 242 19.30 -15.52 -3.34
C ASP A 242 19.33 -14.05 -3.80
N ILE A 243 18.15 -13.47 -4.06
CA ILE A 243 18.01 -12.04 -4.38
C ILE A 243 18.46 -11.20 -3.18
N ALA A 244 17.99 -11.53 -1.98
CA ALA A 244 18.32 -10.79 -0.77
C ALA A 244 19.83 -10.81 -0.47
N ALA A 245 20.53 -11.91 -0.73
CA ALA A 245 21.97 -12.03 -0.60
C ALA A 245 22.73 -11.12 -1.57
N ARG A 246 22.31 -11.08 -2.85
CA ARG A 246 22.89 -10.15 -3.83
C ARG A 246 22.67 -8.69 -3.43
N LEU A 247 21.45 -8.35 -3.03
CA LEU A 247 21.12 -7.00 -2.55
C LEU A 247 21.93 -6.63 -1.31
N ALA A 248 22.12 -7.55 -0.36
CA ALA A 248 22.88 -7.31 0.86
C ALA A 248 24.36 -6.95 0.57
N ALA A 249 24.94 -7.55 -0.47
CA ALA A 249 26.32 -7.34 -0.91
C ALA A 249 26.51 -6.07 -1.78
N ASP A 250 25.42 -5.46 -2.24
CA ASP A 250 25.46 -4.23 -3.06
C ASP A 250 26.05 -3.05 -2.25
N PRO A 251 26.95 -2.22 -2.82
CA PRO A 251 27.52 -1.07 -2.12
C PRO A 251 26.52 0.06 -1.86
N ALA A 252 25.40 0.12 -2.60
CA ALA A 252 24.37 1.15 -2.43
C ALA A 252 23.53 0.90 -1.16
N ARG A 253 23.08 2.00 -0.55
CA ARG A 253 22.43 1.96 0.78
C ARG A 253 21.06 1.30 0.73
N ALA A 254 20.23 1.64 -0.24
CA ALA A 254 18.88 1.08 -0.35
C ALA A 254 18.89 -0.45 -0.60
N PRO A 255 19.58 -0.99 -1.64
CA PRO A 255 19.72 -2.42 -1.86
C PRO A 255 20.27 -3.17 -0.64
N SER A 256 21.39 -2.71 -0.07
CA SER A 256 22.03 -3.36 1.07
C SER A 256 21.14 -3.39 2.32
N TRP A 257 20.33 -2.35 2.53
CA TRP A 257 19.36 -2.34 3.61
C TRP A 257 18.23 -3.35 3.37
N ILE A 258 17.67 -3.39 2.16
CA ILE A 258 16.60 -4.34 1.78
C ILE A 258 17.10 -5.79 1.94
N GLY A 259 18.25 -6.11 1.36
CA GLY A 259 18.80 -7.47 1.37
C GLY A 259 19.05 -7.99 2.79
N ARG A 260 19.74 -7.21 3.64
CA ARG A 260 20.01 -7.61 5.04
C ARG A 260 18.75 -7.75 5.88
N HIS A 261 17.75 -6.90 5.63
CA HIS A 261 16.49 -6.96 6.34
C HIS A 261 15.66 -8.18 5.91
N ALA A 262 15.59 -8.45 4.61
CA ALA A 262 14.92 -9.62 4.07
C ALA A 262 15.55 -10.94 4.53
N LEU A 263 16.88 -11.08 4.45
CA LEU A 263 17.58 -12.28 4.94
C LEU A 263 17.26 -12.56 6.41
N ARG A 264 17.33 -11.54 7.27
CA ARG A 264 17.06 -11.69 8.71
C ARG A 264 15.68 -12.29 8.99
N GLU A 265 14.64 -11.88 8.25
CA GLU A 265 13.31 -12.46 8.44
C GLU A 265 13.18 -13.82 7.75
N LEU A 266 13.62 -13.93 6.51
CA LEU A 266 13.43 -15.13 5.70
C LEU A 266 14.19 -16.33 6.27
N GLU A 267 15.33 -16.12 6.93
CA GLU A 267 16.14 -17.15 7.60
C GLU A 267 15.76 -17.37 9.06
N SER A 268 14.84 -16.59 9.60
CA SER A 268 14.41 -16.77 11.00
C SER A 268 13.80 -18.15 11.21
N GLU A 269 14.07 -18.75 12.37
CA GLU A 269 13.50 -20.04 12.76
C GLU A 269 11.98 -20.06 12.60
N ARG A 270 11.30 -18.97 12.99
CA ARG A 270 9.85 -18.81 12.82
C ARG A 270 9.39 -18.99 11.37
N VAL A 271 10.11 -18.42 10.40
CA VAL A 271 9.76 -18.58 8.98
C VAL A 271 10.13 -19.97 8.49
N GLN A 272 11.34 -20.45 8.80
CA GLN A 272 11.84 -21.74 8.33
C GLN A 272 11.00 -22.92 8.84
N THR A 273 10.50 -22.88 10.08
CA THR A 273 9.63 -23.92 10.65
C THR A 273 8.23 -23.94 10.03
N ARG A 274 7.73 -22.79 9.55
CA ARG A 274 6.38 -22.68 8.96
C ARG A 274 6.33 -23.14 7.51
N LEU A 275 7.42 -23.01 6.75
CA LEU A 275 7.50 -23.35 5.32
C LEU A 275 7.60 -24.86 5.12
#